data_AF-A0A7W9YMG4-F1
#
_entry.id   AF-A0A7W9YMG4-F1
#
_cell.length_a   1.000
_cell.length_b   1.000
_cell.length_c   1.000
_cell.angle_alpha   90.00
_cell.angle_beta   90.00
_cell.angle_gamma   90.00
#
_symmetry.space_group_name_H-M   'P 1'
#
loop_
_entity.id
_entity.type
_entity.pdbx_description
1 polymer ?
#
loop_
_entity_poly.entity_id
_entity_poly.type
_entity_poly.pdbx_seq_one_letter_code
_entity_poly.pdbx_strand_id
1 'polypeptide(L)'
;MKDVRIGDWHRPWNNKGDRKTDGAPPSALWATEKGGFDQVGCVYTAQGFEYDWSGVILGPDLLFRDGKLVIDRTANKDPDLRKQMSDDEAAALIRNIYKVLLTRGMRGTIVYSTDEETQAFLTTLIYGTH
;
A
#
# COMPACT_ATOMS: atom_id res chain seq x y z
N MET A 1 8.88 -7.26 -15.17
CA MET A 1 8.46 -6.47 -13.98
C MET A 1 7.94 -7.43 -12.93
N LYS A 2 8.13 -7.14 -11.64
CA LYS A 2 7.44 -7.90 -10.57
C LYS A 2 6.01 -7.36 -10.54
N ASP A 3 5.01 -8.19 -10.77
CA ASP A 3 3.62 -7.75 -10.68
C ASP A 3 3.13 -7.92 -9.24
N VAL A 4 2.33 -6.98 -8.74
CA VAL A 4 1.46 -7.21 -7.57
C VAL A 4 0.43 -8.24 -8.00
N ARG A 5 0.28 -9.32 -7.21
CA ARG A 5 -0.68 -10.41 -7.47
C ARG A 5 -1.57 -10.60 -6.26
N ILE A 6 -2.89 -10.60 -6.47
CA ILE A 6 -3.93 -10.83 -5.47
C ILE A 6 -4.93 -11.80 -6.11
N GLY A 7 -4.82 -13.10 -5.80
CA GLY A 7 -5.53 -14.15 -6.54
C GLY A 7 -5.20 -14.06 -8.04
N ASP A 8 -6.24 -13.97 -8.87
CA ASP A 8 -6.12 -13.81 -10.33
C ASP A 8 -5.87 -12.36 -10.77
N TRP A 9 -6.04 -11.38 -9.89
CA TRP A 9 -5.78 -9.98 -10.19
C TRP A 9 -4.28 -9.69 -10.15
N HIS A 10 -3.76 -9.02 -11.19
CA HIS A 10 -2.39 -8.53 -11.20
C HIS A 10 -2.23 -7.16 -11.85
N ARG A 11 -1.27 -6.38 -11.32
CA ARG A 11 -0.84 -5.09 -11.87
C ARG A 11 0.67 -4.85 -11.68
N PRO A 12 1.36 -4.19 -12.61
CA PRO A 12 2.78 -3.89 -12.46
C PRO A 12 3.03 -2.86 -11.35
N TRP A 13 4.14 -3.00 -10.63
CA TRP A 13 4.66 -1.93 -9.76
C TRP A 13 5.00 -0.69 -10.59
N ASN A 14 4.86 0.50 -9.98
CA ASN A 14 5.28 1.73 -10.63
C ASN A 14 6.79 1.74 -10.96
N ASN A 15 7.15 2.48 -12.00
CA ASN A 15 8.53 2.60 -12.43
C ASN A 15 9.38 3.35 -11.37
N LYS A 16 10.53 2.79 -11.01
CA LYS A 16 11.45 3.36 -10.01
C LYS A 16 12.40 4.43 -10.57
N GLY A 17 12.40 4.67 -11.88
CA GLY A 17 13.32 5.62 -12.53
C GLY A 17 12.70 6.98 -12.91
N ASP A 18 13.56 7.99 -13.07
CA ASP A 18 13.23 9.33 -13.60
C ASP A 18 12.98 9.34 -15.12
N ARG A 19 13.10 8.18 -15.79
CA ARG A 19 12.92 8.02 -17.23
C ARG A 19 11.71 7.14 -17.55
N LYS A 20 10.99 7.49 -18.63
CA LYS A 20 9.97 6.63 -19.25
C LYS A 20 10.61 5.30 -19.66
N THR A 21 10.00 4.20 -19.24
CA THR A 21 10.31 2.84 -19.71
C THR A 21 8.99 2.11 -19.92
N ASP A 22 8.84 1.46 -21.08
CA ASP A 22 7.66 0.66 -21.44
C ASP A 22 6.30 1.36 -21.24
N GLY A 23 6.20 2.63 -21.65
CA GLY A 23 4.94 3.40 -21.57
C GLY A 23 4.56 3.89 -20.17
N ALA A 24 5.30 3.48 -19.13
CA ALA A 24 5.15 4.00 -17.77
C ALA A 24 5.78 5.40 -17.66
N PRO A 25 5.04 6.43 -17.21
CA PRO A 25 5.60 7.75 -16.94
C PRO A 25 6.65 7.69 -15.80
N PRO A 26 7.51 8.72 -15.69
CA PRO A 26 8.44 8.85 -14.56
C PRO A 26 7.71 8.77 -13.23
N SER A 27 8.40 8.33 -12.18
CA SER A 27 7.87 8.12 -10.82
C SER A 27 7.10 9.31 -10.21
N ALA A 28 7.32 10.54 -10.71
CA ALA A 28 6.64 11.76 -10.29
C ALA A 28 5.33 12.07 -11.06
N LEU A 29 5.07 11.38 -12.19
CA LEU A 29 3.95 11.66 -13.10
C LEU A 29 2.97 10.47 -13.24
N TRP A 30 3.19 9.39 -12.48
CA TRP A 30 2.36 8.17 -12.53
C TRP A 30 0.89 8.43 -12.19
N ALA A 31 0.61 9.33 -11.26
CA ALA A 31 -0.76 9.56 -10.82
C ALA A 31 -1.54 10.57 -11.68
N THR A 32 -0.90 11.20 -12.67
CA THR A 32 -1.50 12.28 -13.48
C THR A 32 -1.47 12.01 -14.99
N GLU A 33 -0.56 11.17 -15.51
CA GLU A 33 -0.60 10.73 -16.92
C GLU A 33 -1.44 9.46 -17.10
N LYS A 34 -2.19 9.36 -18.21
CA LYS A 34 -3.05 8.20 -18.57
C LYS A 34 -2.36 6.83 -18.46
N GLY A 35 -1.03 6.77 -18.59
CA GLY A 35 -0.23 5.54 -18.51
C GLY A 35 0.09 5.03 -17.09
N GLY A 36 -0.27 5.77 -16.03
CA GLY A 36 -0.05 5.32 -14.65
C GLY A 36 -1.32 4.87 -13.90
N PHE A 37 -2.48 4.89 -14.55
CA PHE A 37 -3.73 4.34 -14.01
C PHE A 37 -3.65 2.84 -13.68
N ASP A 38 -2.76 2.10 -14.37
CA ASP A 38 -2.54 0.66 -14.16
C ASP A 38 -1.37 0.35 -13.20
N GLN A 39 -0.83 1.33 -12.47
CA GLN A 39 0.36 1.15 -11.63
C GLN A 39 0.06 1.24 -10.14
N VAL A 40 0.73 0.40 -9.35
CA VAL A 40 0.70 0.49 -7.88
C VAL A 40 1.86 1.37 -7.41
N GLY A 41 1.53 2.53 -6.83
CA GLY A 41 2.51 3.49 -6.30
C GLY A 41 3.20 3.00 -5.03
N CYS A 42 4.53 3.13 -4.97
CA CYS A 42 5.30 2.99 -3.73
C CYS A 42 5.23 4.29 -2.90
N VAL A 43 5.29 4.17 -1.57
CA VAL A 43 5.15 5.25 -0.56
C VAL A 43 5.94 6.52 -0.89
N TYR A 44 7.11 6.38 -1.51
CA TYR A 44 8.00 7.48 -1.90
C TYR A 44 7.45 8.42 -2.98
N THR A 45 6.32 8.10 -3.62
CA THR A 45 5.72 8.86 -4.73
C THR A 45 4.40 9.56 -4.40
N ALA A 46 3.90 9.41 -3.17
CA ALA A 46 2.64 10.04 -2.72
C ALA A 46 2.87 11.37 -1.99
N GLN A 47 4.12 11.78 -1.81
CA GLN A 47 4.48 12.98 -1.04
C GLN A 47 4.40 14.22 -1.93
N GLY A 48 3.24 14.89 -1.94
CA GLY A 48 3.04 16.17 -2.66
C GLY A 48 1.83 16.19 -3.60
N PHE A 49 1.06 15.10 -3.71
CA PHE A 49 -0.17 15.04 -4.48
C PHE A 49 -1.35 14.70 -3.55
N GLU A 50 -2.35 15.57 -3.54
CA GLU A 50 -3.63 15.31 -2.88
C GLU A 50 -4.61 14.78 -3.94
N TYR A 51 -5.21 13.62 -3.69
CA TYR A 51 -6.24 13.03 -4.55
C TYR A 51 -7.60 13.19 -3.90
N ASP A 52 -8.66 13.45 -4.66
CA ASP A 52 -10.02 13.43 -4.12
C ASP A 52 -10.31 12.06 -3.47
N TRP A 53 -9.91 10.97 -4.11
CA TRP A 53 -10.06 9.60 -3.61
C TRP A 53 -8.77 8.78 -3.80
N SER A 54 -8.47 7.87 -2.88
CA SER A 54 -7.38 6.90 -3.00
C SER A 54 -7.84 5.47 -2.73
N GLY A 55 -7.09 4.51 -3.25
CA GLY A 55 -7.23 3.08 -2.92
C GLY A 55 -5.95 2.59 -2.25
N VAL A 56 -6.07 1.93 -1.10
CA VAL A 56 -4.93 1.36 -0.37
C VAL A 56 -5.15 -0.14 -0.21
N ILE A 57 -4.16 -0.90 -0.69
CA ILE A 57 -4.09 -2.34 -0.50
C ILE A 57 -3.16 -2.62 0.68
N LEU A 58 -3.69 -3.27 1.72
CA LEU A 58 -2.91 -3.80 2.82
C LEU A 58 -2.35 -5.17 2.40
N GLY A 59 -1.02 -5.23 2.34
CA GLY A 59 -0.30 -6.46 2.09
C GLY A 59 -0.39 -7.42 3.28
N PRO A 60 0.17 -8.63 3.13
CA PRO A 60 0.18 -9.66 4.17
C PRO A 60 1.08 -9.31 5.37
N ASP A 61 1.66 -8.12 5.41
CA ASP A 61 2.55 -7.62 6.45
C ASP A 61 1.82 -6.79 7.53
N LEU A 62 0.54 -6.45 7.33
CA LEU A 62 -0.33 -5.83 8.32
C LEU A 62 -1.59 -6.67 8.50
N LEU A 63 -1.70 -7.32 9.66
CA LEU A 63 -2.73 -8.31 9.96
C LEU A 63 -3.54 -7.88 11.18
N PHE A 64 -4.79 -8.31 11.26
CA PHE A 64 -5.59 -8.26 12.50
C PHE A 64 -5.72 -9.67 13.07
N ARG A 65 -5.26 -9.88 14.30
CA ARG A 65 -5.33 -11.16 15.00
C ARG A 65 -5.63 -10.90 16.47
N ASP A 66 -6.48 -11.72 17.08
CA ASP A 66 -6.74 -11.68 18.52
C ASP A 66 -7.06 -10.27 19.07
N GLY A 67 -7.84 -9.48 18.32
CA GLY A 67 -8.23 -8.13 18.74
C GLY A 67 -7.17 -7.04 18.55
N LYS A 68 -6.04 -7.33 17.88
CA LYS A 68 -4.93 -6.38 17.71
C LYS A 68 -4.35 -6.41 16.29
N LEU A 69 -3.78 -5.27 15.89
CA LEU A 69 -2.97 -5.19 14.67
C LEU A 69 -1.58 -5.79 14.91
N VAL A 70 -1.19 -6.73 14.06
CA VAL A 70 0.06 -7.46 14.07
C VAL A 70 0.83 -7.15 12.79
N ILE A 71 2.13 -6.95 12.91
CA ILE A 71 3.02 -6.75 11.77
C ILE A 71 3.78 -8.04 11.48
N ASP A 72 3.72 -8.52 10.24
CA ASP A 72 4.57 -9.61 9.74
C ASP A 72 5.62 -9.06 8.77
N ARG A 73 6.79 -8.73 9.30
CA ARG A 73 7.90 -8.20 8.49
C ARG A 73 8.40 -9.18 7.42
N THR A 74 8.20 -10.49 7.63
CA THR A 74 8.71 -11.52 6.71
C THR A 74 7.91 -11.53 5.41
N ALA A 75 6.64 -11.13 5.49
CA ALA A 75 5.73 -11.01 4.37
C ALA A 75 5.96 -9.72 3.55
N ASN A 76 6.56 -8.68 4.16
CA ASN A 76 6.87 -7.42 3.50
C ASN A 76 7.91 -7.62 2.36
N LYS A 77 7.67 -7.00 1.20
CA LYS A 77 8.49 -7.16 -0.02
C LYS A 77 9.56 -6.08 -0.20
N ASP A 78 9.65 -5.12 0.71
CA ASP A 78 10.70 -4.10 0.72
C ASP A 78 12.03 -4.72 1.20
N PRO A 79 13.08 -4.72 0.38
CA PRO A 79 14.40 -5.19 0.78
C PRO A 79 15.01 -4.40 1.93
N ASP A 80 14.67 -3.12 2.08
CA ASP A 80 15.24 -2.26 3.12
C ASP A 80 14.66 -2.60 4.50
N LEU A 81 13.40 -3.02 4.57
CA LEU A 81 12.76 -3.55 5.79
C LEU A 81 13.27 -4.95 6.17
N ARG A 82 14.09 -5.58 5.33
CA ARG A 82 14.74 -6.87 5.60
C ARG A 82 16.21 -6.75 6.03
N LYS A 83 16.75 -5.53 6.11
CA LYS A 83 18.09 -5.25 6.65
C LYS A 83 18.11 -5.40 8.18
N GLN A 84 19.29 -5.29 8.81
CA GLN A 84 19.43 -5.37 10.27
C GLN A 84 18.66 -4.25 10.96
N MET A 85 17.41 -4.52 11.34
CA MET A 85 16.57 -3.73 12.24
C MET A 85 15.84 -4.65 13.21
N SER A 86 15.50 -4.14 14.39
CA SER A 86 14.64 -4.83 15.34
C SER A 86 13.21 -4.96 14.80
N ASP A 87 12.45 -5.90 15.37
CA ASP A 87 11.05 -6.09 14.99
C ASP A 87 10.18 -4.87 15.32
N ASP A 88 10.50 -4.17 16.41
CA ASP A 88 9.79 -2.95 16.81
C ASP A 88 10.04 -1.78 15.84
N GLU A 89 11.28 -1.62 15.36
CA GLU A 89 11.62 -0.63 14.33
C GLU A 89 10.90 -0.94 13.02
N ALA A 90 10.91 -2.20 12.58
CA ALA A 90 10.20 -2.64 11.39
C ALA A 90 8.69 -2.37 11.52
N ALA A 91 8.10 -2.71 12.67
CA ALA A 91 6.69 -2.49 12.94
C ALA A 91 6.32 -1.00 12.94
N ALA A 92 7.16 -0.14 13.53
CA ALA A 92 6.95 1.30 13.51
C ALA A 92 7.01 1.86 12.08
N LEU A 93 7.97 1.43 11.28
CA LEU A 93 8.12 1.84 9.88
C LEU A 93 6.92 1.40 9.02
N ILE A 94 6.51 0.13 9.12
CA ILE A 94 5.37 -0.40 8.36
C ILE A 94 4.07 0.32 8.74
N ARG A 95 3.83 0.56 10.03
CA ARG A 95 2.67 1.36 10.47
C ARG A 95 2.72 2.78 9.92
N ASN A 96 3.89 3.41 9.91
CA ASN A 96 4.04 4.77 9.37
C ASN A 96 3.78 4.81 7.86
N ILE A 97 4.24 3.80 7.12
CA ILE A 97 3.94 3.62 5.69
C ILE A 97 2.42 3.61 5.46
N TYR A 98 1.69 2.73 6.13
CA TYR A 98 0.24 2.65 5.97
C TYR A 98 -0.48 3.92 6.44
N LYS A 99 -0.05 4.54 7.55
CA LYS A 99 -0.57 5.84 7.99
C LYS A 99 -0.42 6.91 6.91
N VAL A 100 0.73 6.98 6.27
CA VAL A 100 0.98 7.95 5.19
C VAL A 100 0.05 7.68 4.02
N LEU A 101 -0.08 6.42 3.57
CA LEU A 101 -0.93 6.04 2.44
C LEU A 101 -2.41 6.32 2.70
N LEU A 102 -2.92 5.92 3.88
CA LEU A 102 -4.32 6.05 4.26
C LEU A 102 -4.78 7.51 4.39
N THR A 103 -3.85 8.44 4.61
CA THR A 103 -4.13 9.88 4.79
C THR A 103 -3.97 10.72 3.52
N ARG A 104 -3.75 10.11 2.35
CA ARG A 104 -3.60 10.85 1.08
C ARG A 104 -4.92 11.21 0.38
N GLY A 105 -6.01 10.52 0.68
CA GLY A 105 -7.32 10.80 0.10
C GLY A 105 -8.01 11.97 0.80
N MET A 106 -8.31 13.05 0.07
CA MET A 106 -8.95 14.25 0.62
C MET A 106 -10.42 14.05 0.95
N ARG A 107 -11.16 13.33 0.10
CA ARG A 107 -12.58 13.01 0.31
C ARG A 107 -12.79 11.63 0.88
N GLY A 108 -11.92 10.69 0.56
CA GLY A 108 -11.95 9.35 1.14
C GLY A 108 -10.88 8.41 0.63
N THR A 109 -10.71 7.31 1.35
CA THR A 109 -9.77 6.23 1.03
C THR A 109 -10.51 4.91 1.06
N ILE A 110 -10.47 4.16 -0.03
CA ILE A 110 -10.95 2.77 -0.08
C ILE A 110 -9.82 1.86 0.40
N VAL A 111 -10.12 0.95 1.31
CA VAL A 111 -9.13 0.03 1.88
C VAL A 111 -9.51 -1.41 1.55
N TYR A 112 -8.54 -2.18 1.08
CA TYR A 112 -8.65 -3.61 0.86
C TYR A 112 -7.49 -4.32 1.54
N SER A 113 -7.76 -5.37 2.31
CA SER A 113 -6.73 -6.26 2.83
C SER A 113 -6.66 -7.53 1.99
N THR A 114 -5.42 -7.97 1.73
CA THR A 114 -5.15 -9.28 1.13
C THR A 114 -5.39 -10.45 2.09
N ASP A 115 -5.61 -10.16 3.38
CA ASP A 115 -5.91 -11.13 4.43
C ASP A 115 -7.40 -11.06 4.81
N GLU A 116 -8.09 -12.22 4.79
CA GLU A 116 -9.55 -12.30 4.98
C GLU A 116 -10.00 -11.85 6.38
N GLU A 117 -9.30 -12.28 7.44
CA GLU A 117 -9.62 -11.88 8.82
C GLU A 117 -9.45 -10.36 9.02
N THR A 118 -8.39 -9.79 8.43
CA THR A 118 -8.15 -8.35 8.44
C THR A 118 -9.21 -7.60 7.63
N GLN A 119 -9.63 -8.12 6.47
CA GLN A 119 -10.71 -7.53 5.67
C GLN A 119 -12.06 -7.55 6.42
N ALA A 120 -12.35 -8.65 7.12
CA ALA A 120 -13.53 -8.76 7.96
C ALA A 120 -13.50 -7.69 9.08
N PHE A 121 -12.38 -7.57 9.79
CA PHE A 121 -12.18 -6.52 10.80
C PHE A 121 -12.39 -5.11 10.22
N LEU A 122 -11.76 -4.77 9.09
CA LEU A 122 -11.93 -3.45 8.47
C LEU A 122 -13.39 -3.15 8.13
N THR A 123 -14.15 -4.15 7.70
CA THR A 123 -15.58 -4.01 7.39
C THR A 123 -16.39 -3.64 8.64
N THR A 124 -16.04 -4.18 9.82
CA THR A 124 -16.70 -3.81 11.08
C THR A 124 -16.46 -2.36 11.51
N LEU A 125 -15.40 -1.71 11.02
CA LEU A 125 -15.11 -0.31 11.35
C LEU A 125 -16.00 0.68 10.60
N ILE A 126 -16.59 0.27 9.47
CA ILE A 126 -17.42 1.12 8.61
C ILE A 126 -18.89 1.05 9.04
N TYR A 127 -19.36 -0.17 9.33
CA TYR A 127 -20.68 -0.40 9.89
C TYR A 127 -20.52 -0.37 11.40
N GLY A 128 -20.49 0.84 11.97
CA GLY A 128 -20.40 1.03 13.41
C GLY A 128 -21.30 0.04 14.13
N THR A 129 -20.72 -0.71 15.06
CA THR A 129 -21.43 -1.70 15.88
C THR A 129 -22.63 -1.01 16.52
N HIS A 130 -23.82 -1.31 16.02
CA HIS A 130 -25.09 -1.00 16.67
C HIS A 130 -25.33 -1.95 17.85
#